data_AF-A0A537DCV9-F1
#
_entry.id   AF-A0A537DCV9-F1
#
_cell.length_a   1.000
_cell.length_b   1.000
_cell.length_c   1.000
_cell.angle_alpha   90.00
_cell.angle_beta   90.00
_cell.angle_gamma   90.00
#
_symmetry.space_group_name_H-M   'P 1'
#
loop_
_entity.id
_entity.type
_entity.pdbx_description
1 polymer ?
#
loop_
_entity_poly.entity_id
_entity_poly.type
_entity_poly.pdbx_seq_one_letter_code
_entity_poly.pdbx_strand_id
1 'polypeptide(L)'
;MSAIDHERRRRARQMAEARWAFRFHLPIYLIVNAALVIIWLLTGPSNFPWPVFPIFFWGIGVFAHYMAAYHNPGGGWLDRETERILKEDEGKS
;
A
#
# COMPACT_ATOMS: atom_id res chain seq x y z
N MET A 1 -31.37 3.41 -4.60
CA MET A 1 -29.96 3.02 -4.53
C MET A 1 -29.16 4.29 -4.21
N SER A 2 -28.81 4.51 -2.94
CA SER A 2 -28.32 5.82 -2.46
C SER A 2 -26.83 6.01 -2.75
N ALA A 3 -26.36 7.26 -2.83
CA ALA A 3 -24.97 7.63 -3.06
C ALA A 3 -23.97 6.95 -2.09
N ILE A 4 -24.44 6.59 -0.90
CA ILE A 4 -23.69 5.88 0.14
C ILE A 4 -23.30 4.46 -0.30
N ASP A 5 -24.16 3.78 -1.07
CA ASP A 5 -23.83 2.43 -1.59
C ASP A 5 -22.72 2.51 -2.65
N HIS A 6 -22.70 3.58 -3.47
CA HIS A 6 -21.65 3.83 -4.44
C HIS A 6 -20.29 4.10 -3.78
N GLU A 7 -20.26 4.92 -2.71
CA GLU A 7 -19.03 5.18 -1.96
C GLU A 7 -18.50 3.92 -1.25
N ARG A 8 -19.37 3.13 -0.61
CA ARG A 8 -18.98 1.87 0.02
C ARG A 8 -18.36 0.89 -0.98
N ARG A 9 -18.99 0.72 -2.16
CA ARG A 9 -18.45 -0.14 -3.23
C ARG A 9 -17.10 0.37 -3.75
N ARG A 10 -16.93 1.68 -3.90
CA ARG A 10 -15.67 2.28 -4.35
C ARG A 10 -14.54 2.04 -3.33
N ARG A 11 -14.80 2.20 -2.03
CA ARG A 11 -13.82 1.89 -0.96
C ARG A 11 -13.46 0.41 -0.94
N ALA A 12 -14.44 -0.47 -1.00
CA ALA A 12 -14.21 -1.92 -1.04
C ALA A 12 -13.33 -2.33 -2.23
N ARG A 13 -13.55 -1.72 -3.40
CA ARG A 13 -12.76 -1.95 -4.61
C ARG A 13 -11.33 -1.44 -4.49
N GLN A 14 -11.13 -0.23 -3.93
CA GLN A 14 -9.79 0.31 -3.67
C GLN A 14 -8.97 -0.57 -2.72
N MET A 15 -9.61 -1.09 -1.66
CA MET A 15 -8.95 -2.02 -0.73
C MET A 15 -8.57 -3.33 -1.42
N ALA A 16 -9.43 -3.86 -2.30
CA ALA A 16 -9.13 -5.06 -3.07
C ALA A 16 -7.97 -4.84 -4.05
N GLU A 17 -7.95 -3.71 -4.76
CA GLU A 17 -6.88 -3.34 -5.68
C GLU A 17 -5.55 -3.13 -4.95
N ALA A 18 -5.55 -2.47 -3.78
CA ALA A 18 -4.34 -2.28 -2.97
C ALA A 18 -3.74 -3.61 -2.50
N ARG A 19 -4.57 -4.56 -2.04
CA ARG A 19 -4.13 -5.90 -1.64
C ARG A 19 -3.56 -6.69 -2.82
N TRP A 20 -4.20 -6.58 -3.98
CA TRP A 20 -3.72 -7.23 -5.19
C TRP A 20 -2.37 -6.65 -5.62
N ALA A 21 -2.25 -5.31 -5.69
CA ALA A 21 -1.00 -4.64 -6.05
C ALA A 21 0.16 -5.01 -5.12
N PHE A 22 -0.07 -5.06 -3.80
CA PHE A 22 0.94 -5.48 -2.82
C PHE A 22 1.42 -6.92 -3.05
N ARG A 23 0.49 -7.84 -3.37
CA ARG A 23 0.81 -9.26 -3.60
C ARG A 23 1.79 -9.46 -4.75
N PHE A 24 1.76 -8.61 -5.78
CA PHE A 24 2.70 -8.68 -6.91
C PHE A 24 3.96 -7.86 -6.68
N HIS A 25 3.89 -6.72 -5.98
CA HIS A 25 5.05 -5.87 -5.75
C HIS A 25 6.08 -6.50 -4.81
N LEU A 26 5.64 -7.18 -3.75
CA LEU A 26 6.57 -7.77 -2.77
C LEU A 26 7.48 -8.87 -3.37
N PRO A 27 6.97 -9.88 -4.11
CA PRO A 27 7.82 -10.88 -4.75
C PRO A 27 8.80 -10.27 -5.75
N ILE A 28 8.35 -9.32 -6.58
CA ILE A 28 9.19 -8.65 -7.57
C ILE A 28 10.32 -7.90 -6.87
N TYR A 29 10.01 -7.17 -5.80
CA TYR A 29 11.00 -6.48 -4.98
C TYR A 29 12.05 -7.47 -4.43
N LEU A 30 11.64 -8.62 -3.90
CA LEU A 30 12.58 -9.62 -3.37
C LEU A 30 13.47 -10.21 -4.48
N ILE A 31 12.88 -10.57 -5.63
CA ILE A 31 13.61 -11.17 -6.76
C ILE A 31 14.64 -10.19 -7.31
N VAL A 32 14.24 -8.94 -7.57
CA VAL A 32 15.14 -7.93 -8.14
C VAL A 32 16.27 -7.61 -7.16
N ASN A 33 15.97 -7.35 -5.89
CA ASN A 33 17.01 -7.00 -4.92
C ASN A 33 17.95 -8.17 -4.65
N ALA A 34 17.45 -9.42 -4.61
CA ALA A 34 18.30 -10.60 -4.53
C ALA A 34 19.24 -10.70 -5.74
N ALA A 35 18.73 -10.46 -6.96
CA ALA A 35 19.55 -10.43 -8.16
C ALA A 35 20.62 -9.33 -8.11
N LEU A 36 20.30 -8.12 -7.64
CA LEU A 36 21.27 -7.02 -7.49
C LEU A 36 22.38 -7.37 -6.49
N VAL A 37 22.03 -8.00 -5.36
CA VAL A 37 23.00 -8.48 -4.37
C VAL A 37 23.90 -9.57 -4.95
N ILE A 38 23.32 -10.53 -5.69
CA ILE A 38 24.09 -11.58 -6.38
C ILE A 38 25.05 -10.96 -7.39
N ILE A 39 24.58 -10.02 -8.21
CA ILE A 39 25.42 -9.30 -9.18
C ILE A 39 26.59 -8.63 -8.47
N TRP A 40 26.33 -7.91 -7.37
CA TRP A 40 27.37 -7.25 -6.58
C TRP A 40 28.40 -8.24 -6.01
N LEU A 41 27.95 -9.38 -5.48
CA LEU A 41 28.85 -10.44 -4.99
C LEU A 41 29.73 -11.00 -6.12
N LEU A 42 29.17 -11.19 -7.31
CA LEU A 42 29.89 -11.72 -8.47
C LEU A 42 30.83 -10.71 -9.14
N THR A 43 30.56 -9.41 -9.02
CA THR A 43 31.43 -8.36 -9.61
C THR A 43 32.64 -8.00 -8.75
N GLY A 44 32.79 -8.63 -7.57
CA GLY A 44 33.86 -8.36 -6.64
C GLY A 44 33.44 -7.30 -5.61
N PRO A 45 33.12 -7.68 -4.36
CA PRO A 45 32.63 -6.78 -3.32
C PRO A 45 33.70 -5.82 -2.76
N SER A 46 34.79 -5.58 -3.50
CA SER A 46 35.88 -4.66 -3.12
C SER A 46 35.42 -3.21 -2.99
N ASN A 47 34.25 -2.87 -3.53
CA ASN A 47 33.61 -1.56 -3.42
C ASN A 47 32.32 -1.61 -2.61
N PHE A 48 31.91 -0.43 -2.11
CA PHE A 48 30.70 -0.22 -1.33
C PHE A 48 29.46 -0.95 -1.92
N PRO A 49 28.62 -1.59 -1.09
CA PRO A 49 27.43 -2.33 -1.54
C PRO A 49 26.36 -1.38 -2.09
N TRP A 50 26.50 -1.00 -3.35
CA TRP A 50 25.55 -0.17 -4.07
C TRP A 50 24.09 -0.69 -4.11
N PRO A 51 23.78 -2.01 -3.98
CA PRO A 51 22.39 -2.47 -3.89
C PRO A 51 21.63 -1.93 -2.68
N VAL A 52 22.31 -1.36 -1.68
CA VAL A 52 21.67 -0.77 -0.49
C VAL A 52 20.71 0.37 -0.85
N PHE A 53 21.00 1.15 -1.89
CA PHE A 53 20.15 2.26 -2.31
C PHE A 53 18.80 1.80 -2.88
N PRO A 54 18.74 0.92 -3.91
CA PRO A 54 17.46 0.41 -4.40
C PRO A 54 16.71 -0.37 -3.32
N ILE A 55 17.39 -1.16 -2.47
CA ILE A 55 16.74 -1.83 -1.33
C ILE A 55 16.06 -0.80 -0.42
N PHE A 56 16.77 0.24 -0.01
CA PHE A 56 16.23 1.22 0.93
C PHE A 56 15.08 2.04 0.31
N PHE A 57 15.32 2.67 -0.85
CA PHE A 57 14.33 3.58 -1.45
C PHE A 57 13.10 2.84 -1.98
N TRP A 58 13.26 1.67 -2.63
CA TRP A 58 12.10 0.88 -3.05
C TRP A 58 11.42 0.18 -1.86
N GLY A 59 12.18 -0.18 -0.83
CA GLY A 59 11.64 -0.76 0.40
C GLY A 59 10.60 0.16 1.05
N ILE A 60 10.80 1.48 1.01
CA ILE A 60 9.82 2.47 1.48
C ILE A 60 8.52 2.39 0.66
N GLY A 61 8.61 2.26 -0.68
CA GLY A 61 7.43 2.13 -1.54
C GLY A 61 6.64 0.85 -1.27
N VAL A 62 7.32 -0.29 -1.10
CA VAL A 62 6.69 -1.56 -0.71
C VAL A 62 6.04 -1.46 0.67
N PHE A 63 6.70 -0.79 1.62
CA PHE A 63 6.14 -0.53 2.95
C PHE A 63 4.89 0.35 2.89
N ALA A 64 4.87 1.38 2.05
CA ALA A 64 3.67 2.19 1.83
C ALA A 64 2.50 1.37 1.25
N HIS A 65 2.77 0.47 0.28
CA HIS A 65 1.76 -0.44 -0.24
C HIS A 65 1.26 -1.44 0.81
N TYR A 66 2.14 -1.97 1.66
CA TYR A 66 1.75 -2.79 2.81
C TYR A 66 0.83 -2.02 3.75
N MET A 67 1.23 -0.79 4.10
CA MET A 67 0.46 0.09 4.96
C MET A 67 -0.90 0.48 4.36
N ALA A 68 -1.04 0.53 3.03
CA ALA A 68 -2.33 0.77 2.37
C ALA A 68 -3.20 -0.50 2.25
N ALA A 69 -2.58 -1.67 2.14
CA ALA A 69 -3.28 -2.95 1.97
C ALA A 69 -3.78 -3.55 3.30
N TYR A 70 -3.00 -3.36 4.38
CA TYR A 70 -3.23 -3.99 5.69
C TYR A 70 -3.55 -3.00 6.81
N HIS A 71 -3.05 -1.78 6.72
CA HIS A 71 -3.49 -0.70 7.56
C HIS A 71 -4.47 0.15 6.74
N ASN A 72 -5.55 0.64 7.36
CA ASN A 72 -6.47 1.56 6.70
C ASN A 72 -6.35 2.94 7.33
N PRO A 73 -5.21 3.63 7.20
CA PRO A 73 -5.01 4.91 7.86
C PRO A 73 -6.00 5.97 7.37
N GLY A 74 -6.50 5.83 6.13
CA GLY A 74 -7.51 6.72 5.56
C GLY A 74 -8.96 6.34 5.88
N GLY A 75 -9.32 5.06 5.83
CA GLY A 75 -10.72 4.65 5.99
C GLY A 75 -11.22 4.70 7.43
N GLY A 76 -10.36 4.59 8.45
CA GLY A 76 -10.79 4.77 9.84
C GLY A 76 -11.26 6.19 10.17
N TRP A 77 -10.70 7.21 9.51
CA TRP A 77 -11.17 8.60 9.61
C TRP A 77 -12.38 8.83 8.70
N LEU A 78 -12.32 8.30 7.47
CA LEU A 78 -13.38 8.48 6.49
C LEU A 78 -14.69 7.77 6.90
N ASP A 79 -14.63 6.61 7.55
CA ASP A 79 -15.80 5.91 8.09
C ASP A 79 -16.41 6.67 9.26
N ARG A 80 -15.58 7.22 10.16
CA ARG A 80 -16.03 8.08 11.26
C ARG A 80 -16.72 9.36 10.78
N GLU A 81 -16.16 10.02 9.77
CA GLU A 81 -16.77 11.24 9.22
C GLU A 81 -18.06 10.94 8.46
N THR A 82 -18.11 9.83 7.70
CA THR A 82 -19.34 9.37 7.05
C THR A 82 -20.44 9.04 8.07
N GLU A 83 -20.11 8.36 9.18
CA GLU A 83 -21.08 8.11 10.27
C GLU A 83 -21.57 9.41 10.92
N ARG A 84 -20.70 10.43 11.00
CA ARG A 84 -21.03 11.74 11.57
C ARG A 84 -22.07 12.46 10.71
N ILE A 85 -21.82 12.53 9.40
CA ILE A 85 -22.72 13.16 8.42
C ILE A 85 -24.08 12.45 8.40
N LEU A 86 -24.09 11.12 8.43
CA LEU A 86 -25.32 10.31 8.47
C LEU A 86 -26.19 10.60 9.69
N LYS A 87 -25.57 10.68 10.88
CA LYS A 87 -26.28 11.04 12.13
C LYS A 87 -26.82 12.46 12.09
N GLU A 88 -26.14 13.37 11.40
CA GLU A 88 -26.57 14.76 11.27
C GLU A 88 -27.77 14.93 10.33
N ASP A 89 -27.88 14.09 9.30
CA ASP A 89 -29.04 14.02 8.40
C ASP A 89 -30.26 13.37 9.07
N GLU A 90 -30.05 12.29 9.84
CA GLU A 90 -31.15 11.62 10.59
C GLU A 90 -31.73 12.48 11.71
N GLY A 91 -30.91 13.34 12.35
CA GLY A 91 -31.36 14.24 13.42
C GLY A 91 -32.06 15.52 12.95
N LYS A 92 -32.08 15.78 11.64
CA LYS A 92 -32.72 16.96 11.02
C LYS A 92 -34.05 16.63 10.33
N SER A 93 -34.48 15.37 10.33
CA SER A 93 -35.79 14.91 9.87
C SER A 93 -36.74 14.63 11.03
#